data_AF-A0A645E2I2-F1
#
_entry.id   AF-A0A645E2I2-F1
#
_cell.length_a   1.000
_cell.length_b   1.000
_cell.length_c   1.000
_cell.angle_alpha   90.00
_cell.angle_beta   90.00
_cell.angle_gamma   90.00
#
_symmetry.space_group_name_H-M   'P 1'
#
loop_
_entity.id
_entity.type
_entity.pdbx_description
1 polymer ?
#
loop_
_entity_poly.entity_id
_entity_poly.type
_entity_poly.pdbx_seq_one_letter_code
_entity_poly.pdbx_strand_id
1 'polypeptide(L)'
;MIMNAGRIESENGNFRFYGDGMTEAVCSVMEAMDKERILIGNVLGIKLLSTMDDMKKLYNLEGKTLRETILNNVVYCGHGTDAPTSMTYRYLSEDVPYLLVPVASLAQKLGISTPTINSIIHLASIVNGQNYFETGIGLKELGLEKASVEEIRAL
;
A
#
# COMPACT_ATOMS: atom_id res chain seq x y z
N MET A 1 0.29 8.36 0.50
CA MET A 1 0.68 9.73 0.09
C MET A 1 -0.07 10.23 -1.14
N ILE A 2 -0.21 9.44 -2.22
CA ILE A 2 -0.85 9.87 -3.47
C ILE A 2 -2.20 10.58 -3.29
N MET A 3 -3.10 10.03 -2.46
CA MET A 3 -4.41 10.63 -2.19
C MET A 3 -4.36 11.94 -1.39
N ASN A 4 -3.19 12.36 -0.94
CA ASN A 4 -2.93 13.60 -0.21
C ASN A 4 -1.86 14.47 -0.91
N ALA A 5 -1.50 14.20 -2.17
CA ALA A 5 -0.38 14.85 -2.86
C ALA A 5 -0.45 16.39 -2.83
N GLY A 6 -1.58 16.95 -3.26
CA GLY A 6 -1.77 18.41 -3.26
C GLY A 6 -1.68 19.02 -1.87
N ARG A 7 -2.17 18.33 -0.83
CA ARG A 7 -2.10 18.80 0.57
C ARG A 7 -0.67 18.74 1.11
N ILE A 8 0.06 17.67 0.79
CA ILE A 8 1.48 17.53 1.15
C ILE A 8 2.29 18.69 0.57
N GLU A 9 2.10 19.02 -0.70
CA GLU A 9 2.81 20.11 -1.38
C GLU A 9 2.37 21.49 -0.88
N SER A 10 1.06 21.72 -0.67
CA SER A 10 0.55 23.03 -0.27
C SER A 10 0.81 23.37 1.19
N GLU A 11 0.77 22.36 2.08
CA GLU A 11 0.96 22.54 3.52
C GLU A 11 2.38 22.16 3.97
N ASN A 12 3.26 21.74 3.06
CA ASN A 12 4.60 21.22 3.36
C ASN A 12 4.57 20.14 4.47
N GLY A 13 3.62 19.20 4.37
CA GLY A 13 3.42 18.13 5.35
C GLY A 13 2.89 18.58 6.72
N ASN A 14 2.38 19.81 6.87
CA ASN A 14 1.90 20.34 8.15
C ASN A 14 0.49 19.85 8.53
N PHE A 15 0.29 18.54 8.53
CA PHE A 15 -0.92 17.87 9.02
C PHE A 15 -0.58 16.48 9.59
N ARG A 16 -1.50 15.85 10.32
CA ARG A 16 -1.28 14.49 10.80
C ARG A 16 -1.58 13.48 9.70
N PHE A 17 -0.60 12.71 9.27
CA PHE A 17 -0.71 11.80 8.14
C PHE A 17 -1.80 10.74 8.32
N TYR A 18 -1.78 10.07 9.46
CA TYR A 18 -2.79 9.06 9.82
C TYR A 18 -4.09 9.72 10.30
N GLY A 19 -3.97 10.66 11.24
CA GLY A 19 -5.11 11.30 11.88
C GLY A 19 -5.97 12.13 10.92
N ASP A 20 -5.35 12.96 10.10
CA ASP A 20 -6.04 13.91 9.21
C ASP A 20 -6.01 13.48 7.74
N GLY A 21 -4.98 12.74 7.33
CA GLY A 21 -4.78 12.32 5.93
C GLY A 21 -5.49 11.02 5.53
N MET A 22 -5.79 10.13 6.48
CA MET A 22 -6.56 8.91 6.20
C MET A 22 -8.04 9.15 6.46
N THR A 23 -8.68 9.96 5.61
CA THR A 23 -10.14 10.21 5.65
C THR A 23 -10.94 8.99 5.19
N GLU A 24 -12.26 9.00 5.33
CA GLU A 24 -13.14 7.87 4.95
C GLU A 24 -12.95 7.42 3.49
N ALA A 25 -12.85 8.39 2.56
CA ALA A 25 -12.64 8.08 1.15
C ALA A 25 -11.24 7.49 0.90
N VAL A 26 -10.22 7.97 1.61
CA VAL A 26 -8.86 7.41 1.54
C VAL A 26 -8.83 5.99 2.10
N CYS A 27 -9.48 5.76 3.25
CA CYS A 27 -9.61 4.43 3.83
C CYS A 27 -10.35 3.46 2.89
N SER A 28 -11.38 3.93 2.17
CA SER A 28 -12.09 3.11 1.18
C SER A 28 -11.17 2.61 0.05
N VAL A 29 -10.26 3.48 -0.44
CA VAL A 29 -9.26 3.08 -1.44
C VAL A 29 -8.23 2.12 -0.84
N MET A 30 -7.80 2.35 0.40
CA MET A 30 -6.90 1.43 1.11
C MET A 30 -7.51 0.04 1.26
N GLU A 31 -8.80 -0.06 1.66
CA GLU A 31 -9.51 -1.33 1.78
C GLU A 31 -9.70 -2.03 0.42
N ALA A 32 -9.92 -1.28 -0.67
CA ALA A 32 -9.97 -1.86 -2.02
C ALA A 32 -8.61 -2.47 -2.42
N MET A 33 -7.52 -1.75 -2.17
CA MET A 33 -6.16 -2.24 -2.40
C MET A 33 -5.82 -3.46 -1.52
N ASP A 34 -6.28 -3.46 -0.27
CA ASP A 34 -6.07 -4.58 0.66
C ASP A 34 -6.84 -5.84 0.22
N LYS A 35 -8.06 -5.70 -0.32
CA LYS A 35 -8.82 -6.83 -0.90
C LYS A 35 -8.07 -7.49 -2.06
N GLU A 36 -7.45 -6.70 -2.94
CA GLU A 36 -6.61 -7.20 -4.02
C GLU A 36 -5.41 -8.00 -3.47
N ARG A 37 -4.72 -7.46 -2.45
CA ARG A 37 -3.61 -8.12 -1.76
C ARG A 37 -4.03 -9.45 -1.11
N ILE A 38 -5.15 -9.47 -0.40
CA ILE A 38 -5.70 -10.68 0.24
C ILE A 38 -6.05 -11.73 -0.82
N LEU A 39 -6.64 -11.33 -1.94
CA LEU A 39 -6.97 -12.25 -3.03
C LEU A 39 -5.72 -12.94 -3.59
N ILE A 40 -4.64 -12.17 -3.82
CA ILE A 40 -3.33 -12.71 -4.23
C ILE A 40 -2.82 -13.72 -3.20
N GLY A 41 -2.85 -13.36 -1.91
CA GLY A 41 -2.46 -14.26 -0.81
C GLY A 41 -3.26 -15.57 -0.82
N ASN A 42 -4.58 -15.49 -0.93
CA ASN A 42 -5.47 -16.65 -0.97
C ASN A 42 -5.15 -17.58 -2.15
N VAL A 43 -4.91 -17.04 -3.34
CA VAL A 43 -4.50 -17.84 -4.50
C VAL A 43 -3.12 -18.47 -4.28
N LEU A 44 -2.23 -17.83 -3.54
CA LEU A 44 -0.96 -18.43 -3.12
C LEU A 44 -1.07 -19.39 -1.93
N GLY A 45 -2.27 -19.59 -1.37
CA GLY A 45 -2.44 -20.42 -0.17
C GLY A 45 -1.94 -19.76 1.13
N ILE A 46 -1.66 -18.46 1.09
CA ILE A 46 -1.20 -17.66 2.22
C ILE A 46 -2.40 -16.94 2.85
N LYS A 47 -2.67 -17.25 4.12
CA LYS A 47 -3.74 -16.58 4.87
C LYS A 47 -3.26 -15.23 5.43
N LEU A 48 -3.58 -14.15 4.72
CA LEU A 48 -3.27 -12.79 5.13
C LEU A 48 -4.38 -12.22 6.04
N LEU A 49 -3.99 -11.48 7.07
CA LEU A 49 -4.92 -10.61 7.80
C LEU A 49 -5.23 -9.37 6.96
N SER A 50 -6.43 -8.79 7.08
CA SER A 50 -6.69 -7.47 6.52
C SER A 50 -5.84 -6.40 7.19
N THR A 51 -5.64 -5.26 6.54
CA THR A 51 -4.91 -4.12 7.13
C THR A 51 -5.54 -3.69 8.46
N MET A 52 -6.88 -3.69 8.54
CA MET A 52 -7.58 -3.37 9.78
C MET A 52 -7.33 -4.43 10.86
N ASP A 53 -7.45 -5.72 10.54
CA ASP A 53 -7.29 -6.79 11.52
C ASP A 53 -5.84 -6.93 12.00
N ASP A 54 -4.87 -6.73 11.09
CA ASP A 54 -3.45 -6.72 11.42
C ASP A 54 -3.13 -5.55 12.37
N MET A 55 -3.63 -4.36 12.07
CA MET A 55 -3.48 -3.19 12.95
C MET A 55 -4.14 -3.41 14.31
N LYS A 56 -5.36 -3.97 14.37
CA LYS A 56 -6.03 -4.32 15.64
C LYS A 56 -5.19 -5.29 16.46
N LYS A 57 -4.64 -6.31 15.81
CA LYS A 57 -3.80 -7.32 16.46
C LYS A 57 -2.48 -6.74 16.97
N LEU A 58 -1.80 -5.94 16.15
CA LEU A 58 -0.47 -5.41 16.47
C LEU A 58 -0.51 -4.36 17.58
N TYR A 59 -1.55 -3.52 17.59
CA TYR A 59 -1.68 -2.41 18.54
C TYR A 59 -2.74 -2.64 19.62
N ASN A 60 -3.35 -3.83 19.67
CA ASN A 60 -4.44 -4.18 20.59
C ASN A 60 -5.58 -3.15 20.57
N LEU A 61 -6.12 -2.89 19.38
CA LEU A 61 -7.13 -1.86 19.12
C LEU A 61 -8.52 -2.46 18.82
N GLU A 62 -9.53 -1.62 18.98
CA GLU A 62 -10.90 -1.88 18.54
C GLU A 62 -11.34 -0.84 17.49
N GLY A 63 -12.35 -1.19 16.71
CA GLY A 63 -12.96 -0.31 15.70
C GLY A 63 -13.84 -1.09 14.73
N LYS A 64 -14.89 -0.45 14.19
CA LYS A 64 -15.82 -1.07 13.24
C LYS A 64 -15.43 -0.83 11.79
N THR A 65 -14.71 0.25 11.53
CA THR A 65 -14.16 0.61 10.22
C THR A 65 -12.64 0.78 10.29
N LEU A 66 -11.97 0.75 9.15
CA LEU A 66 -10.54 1.06 9.09
C LEU A 66 -10.27 2.46 9.64
N ARG A 67 -11.11 3.45 9.30
CA ARG A 67 -10.99 4.82 9.80
C ARG A 67 -11.08 4.91 11.31
N GLU A 68 -12.10 4.30 11.91
CA GLU A 68 -12.27 4.28 13.37
C GLU A 68 -11.06 3.62 14.05
N THR A 69 -10.58 2.51 13.49
CA THR A 69 -9.43 1.79 14.04
C THR A 69 -8.15 2.63 13.98
N ILE A 70 -7.90 3.37 12.87
CA ILE A 70 -6.76 4.29 12.74
C ILE A 70 -6.86 5.40 13.79
N LEU A 71 -8.04 6.00 13.96
CA LEU A 71 -8.24 7.09 14.93
C LEU A 71 -8.05 6.64 16.38
N ASN A 72 -8.40 5.40 16.69
CA ASN A 72 -8.16 4.80 18.01
C ASN A 72 -6.68 4.45 18.24
N ASN A 73 -5.85 4.44 17.20
CA ASN A 73 -4.43 4.16 17.32
C ASN A 73 -3.66 5.39 17.83
N VAL A 74 -3.41 5.45 19.15
CA VAL A 74 -2.64 6.53 19.77
C VAL A 74 -1.19 6.62 19.29
N VAL A 75 -0.60 5.51 18.81
CA VAL A 75 0.77 5.52 18.27
C VAL A 75 0.81 6.30 16.95
N TYR A 76 -0.25 6.22 16.14
CA TYR A 76 -0.35 6.90 14.84
C TYR A 76 -0.97 8.30 14.93
N CYS A 77 -1.88 8.51 15.90
CA CYS A 77 -2.69 9.72 15.97
C CYS A 77 -2.38 10.61 17.18
N GLY A 78 -1.58 10.11 18.14
CA GLY A 78 -1.28 10.78 19.41
C GLY A 78 -0.11 11.77 19.39
N HIS A 79 0.52 11.98 18.23
CA HIS A 79 1.57 12.97 18.04
C HIS A 79 1.11 14.14 17.15
N GLY A 80 1.98 15.16 17.04
CA GLY A 80 1.78 16.29 16.15
C GLY A 80 1.86 15.91 14.67
N THR A 81 2.06 16.92 13.82
CA THR A 81 2.17 16.74 12.37
C THR A 81 3.32 15.81 12.00
N ASP A 82 3.01 14.80 11.19
CA ASP A 82 3.90 13.70 10.82
C ASP A 82 3.80 13.34 9.33
N ALA A 83 3.06 14.14 8.55
CA ALA A 83 2.99 13.92 7.11
C ALA A 83 4.35 14.20 6.44
N PRO A 84 4.73 13.39 5.44
CA PRO A 84 5.88 13.67 4.60
C PRO A 84 5.82 15.09 4.01
N THR A 85 6.98 15.71 3.87
CA THR A 85 7.11 17.08 3.33
C THR A 85 7.35 17.13 1.82
N SER A 86 7.53 15.97 1.18
CA SER A 86 7.81 15.85 -0.26
C SER A 86 7.18 14.60 -0.82
N MET A 87 6.80 14.62 -2.09
CA MET A 87 6.32 13.46 -2.83
C MET A 87 7.43 12.45 -3.18
N THR A 88 8.70 12.83 -3.06
CA THR A 88 9.84 11.91 -3.21
C THR A 88 10.18 11.14 -1.92
N TYR A 89 9.36 11.25 -0.87
CA TYR A 89 9.59 10.58 0.40
C TYR A 89 9.54 9.05 0.27
N ARG A 90 10.18 8.35 1.22
CA ARG A 90 10.37 6.89 1.18
C ARG A 90 9.09 6.07 1.10
N TYR A 91 7.97 6.56 1.61
CA TYR A 91 6.66 5.89 1.44
C TYR A 91 6.24 5.77 -0.04
N LEU A 92 6.83 6.54 -0.95
CA LEU A 92 6.66 6.36 -2.39
C LEU A 92 7.91 5.77 -3.03
N SER A 93 9.10 6.32 -2.73
CA SER A 93 10.33 5.86 -3.39
C SER A 93 10.78 4.46 -2.97
N GLU A 94 10.31 3.94 -1.82
CA GLU A 94 10.55 2.56 -1.39
C GLU A 94 9.31 1.68 -1.60
N ASP A 95 8.16 2.04 -1.03
CA ASP A 95 7.00 1.14 -1.01
C ASP A 95 6.40 0.88 -2.40
N VAL A 96 6.51 1.81 -3.35
CA VAL A 96 5.99 1.58 -4.70
C VAL A 96 6.87 0.58 -5.48
N PRO A 97 8.16 0.84 -5.72
CA PRO A 97 9.00 -0.06 -6.50
C PRO A 97 9.34 -1.39 -5.80
N TYR A 98 9.39 -1.43 -4.46
CA TYR A 98 9.85 -2.61 -3.72
C TYR A 98 8.75 -3.38 -2.99
N LEU A 99 7.51 -2.85 -2.94
CA LEU A 99 6.38 -3.55 -2.34
C LEU A 99 5.19 -3.65 -3.30
N LEU A 100 4.70 -2.54 -3.88
CA LEU A 100 3.54 -2.62 -4.78
C LEU A 100 3.85 -3.27 -6.12
N VAL A 101 4.99 -2.94 -6.75
CA VAL A 101 5.39 -3.54 -8.04
C VAL A 101 5.59 -5.06 -7.96
N PRO A 102 6.27 -5.63 -6.94
CA PRO A 102 6.32 -7.08 -6.77
C PRO A 102 4.94 -7.72 -6.60
N VAL A 103 4.04 -7.09 -5.82
CA VAL A 103 2.67 -7.60 -5.62
C VAL A 103 1.85 -7.56 -6.91
N ALA A 104 1.93 -6.46 -7.68
CA ALA A 104 1.29 -6.36 -8.99
C ALA A 104 1.85 -7.39 -9.98
N SER A 105 3.16 -7.63 -9.96
CA SER A 105 3.82 -8.64 -10.80
C SER A 105 3.37 -10.06 -10.46
N LEU A 106 3.21 -10.37 -9.17
CA LEU A 106 2.61 -11.62 -8.70
C LEU A 106 1.18 -11.75 -9.19
N ALA A 107 0.36 -10.71 -9.04
CA ALA A 107 -1.03 -10.74 -9.50
C ALA A 107 -1.14 -11.01 -11.01
N GLN A 108 -0.30 -10.35 -11.82
CA GLN A 108 -0.25 -10.58 -13.26
C GLN A 108 0.06 -12.04 -13.60
N LYS A 109 1.07 -12.63 -12.94
CA LYS A 109 1.43 -14.05 -13.15
C LYS A 109 0.30 -15.00 -12.76
N LEU A 110 -0.48 -14.64 -11.75
CA LEU A 110 -1.63 -15.42 -11.28
C LEU A 110 -2.91 -15.14 -12.08
N GLY A 111 -2.89 -14.22 -13.04
CA GLY A 111 -4.09 -13.82 -13.79
C GLY A 111 -5.13 -13.05 -12.96
N ILE A 112 -4.70 -12.40 -11.87
CA ILE A 112 -5.55 -11.64 -10.95
C ILE A 112 -5.55 -10.16 -11.36
N SER A 113 -6.73 -9.56 -11.47
CA SER A 113 -6.86 -8.13 -11.74
C SER A 113 -6.63 -7.31 -10.46
N THR A 114 -5.76 -6.30 -10.54
CA THR A 114 -5.42 -5.41 -9.42
C THR A 114 -5.53 -3.93 -9.82
N PRO A 115 -6.72 -3.46 -10.22
CA PRO A 115 -6.89 -2.11 -10.75
C PRO A 115 -6.51 -1.02 -9.74
N THR A 116 -6.74 -1.24 -8.44
CA THR A 116 -6.42 -0.26 -7.40
C THR A 116 -4.92 -0.15 -7.19
N ILE A 117 -4.23 -1.28 -6.99
CA ILE A 117 -2.75 -1.31 -6.88
C ILE A 117 -2.12 -0.68 -8.12
N ASN A 118 -2.55 -1.08 -9.31
CA ASN A 118 -2.00 -0.57 -10.57
C ASN A 118 -2.22 0.93 -10.73
N SER A 119 -3.38 1.44 -10.30
CA SER A 119 -3.67 2.89 -10.34
C SER A 119 -2.74 3.67 -9.41
N ILE A 120 -2.49 3.16 -8.19
CA ILE A 120 -1.58 3.81 -7.25
C ILE A 120 -0.14 3.81 -7.78
N ILE A 121 0.34 2.69 -8.34
CA ILE A 121 1.67 2.63 -8.96
C ILE A 121 1.75 3.65 -10.11
N HIS A 122 0.75 3.68 -11.00
CA HIS A 122 0.71 4.59 -12.14
C HIS A 122 0.76 6.07 -11.70
N LEU A 123 -0.06 6.47 -10.73
CA LEU A 123 -0.07 7.84 -10.22
C LEU A 123 1.26 8.20 -9.54
N ALA A 124 1.82 7.29 -8.73
CA ALA A 124 3.13 7.50 -8.13
C ALA A 124 4.23 7.65 -9.18
N SER A 125 4.15 6.90 -10.28
CA SER A 125 5.07 7.02 -11.41
C SER A 125 5.01 8.38 -12.08
N ILE A 126 3.81 8.93 -12.29
CA ILE A 126 3.64 10.28 -12.83
C ILE A 126 4.24 11.31 -11.88
N VAL A 127 3.88 11.22 -10.59
CA VAL A 127 4.32 12.18 -9.57
C VAL A 127 5.84 12.21 -9.43
N ASN A 128 6.50 11.05 -9.47
CA ASN A 128 7.95 10.96 -9.33
C ASN A 128 8.72 10.98 -10.66
N GLY A 129 8.03 11.14 -11.80
CA GLY A 129 8.66 11.16 -13.12
C GLY A 129 9.39 9.87 -13.49
N GLN A 130 8.97 8.73 -12.95
CA GLN A 130 9.63 7.43 -13.09
C GLN A 130 8.61 6.32 -13.33
N ASN A 131 8.77 5.53 -14.41
CA ASN A 131 7.90 4.38 -14.64
C ASN A 131 8.26 3.23 -13.69
N TYR A 132 7.48 3.05 -12.63
CA TYR A 132 7.73 2.03 -11.61
C TYR A 132 7.38 0.62 -12.09
N PHE A 133 6.50 0.47 -13.09
CA PHE A 133 6.29 -0.84 -13.72
C PHE A 133 7.54 -1.34 -14.46
N GLU A 134 8.41 -0.43 -14.92
CA GLU A 134 9.66 -0.79 -15.60
C GLU A 134 10.87 -0.81 -14.65
N THR A 135 10.88 0.06 -13.65
CA THR A 135 12.06 0.27 -12.79
C THR A 135 11.95 -0.34 -11.40
N GLY A 136 10.75 -0.75 -10.98
CA GLY A 136 10.53 -1.47 -9.73
C GLY A 136 10.99 -2.93 -9.81
N ILE A 137 10.94 -3.62 -8.67
CA ILE A 137 11.37 -5.01 -8.56
C ILE A 137 10.19 -5.92 -8.88
N GLY A 138 10.13 -6.39 -10.13
CA GLY A 138 9.16 -7.39 -10.57
C GLY A 138 9.65 -8.82 -10.35
N LEU A 139 8.86 -9.78 -10.86
CA LEU A 139 9.25 -11.20 -10.78
C LEU A 139 10.51 -11.52 -11.57
N LYS A 140 10.81 -10.75 -12.62
CA LYS A 140 12.06 -10.89 -13.38
C LYS A 140 13.28 -10.56 -12.52
N GLU A 141 13.24 -9.43 -11.82
CA GLU A 141 14.32 -8.96 -10.95
C GLU A 141 14.49 -9.86 -9.72
N LEU A 142 13.40 -10.50 -9.26
CA LEU A 142 13.43 -11.53 -8.22
C LEU A 142 13.91 -12.91 -8.69
N GLY A 143 14.14 -13.11 -10.00
CA GLY A 143 14.51 -14.41 -10.56
C GLY A 143 13.37 -15.43 -10.60
N LEU A 144 12.11 -14.97 -10.50
CA LEU A 144 10.89 -15.78 -10.40
C LEU A 144 10.02 -15.73 -11.66
N GLU A 145 10.42 -15.02 -12.72
CA GLU A 145 9.66 -14.90 -13.96
C GLU A 145 9.23 -16.27 -14.52
N LYS A 146 10.16 -17.23 -14.53
CA LYS A 146 9.95 -18.60 -15.03
C LYS A 146 9.43 -19.58 -14.00
N ALA A 147 9.39 -19.21 -12.72
CA ALA A 147 8.93 -20.10 -11.66
C ALA A 147 7.46 -20.46 -11.88
N SER A 148 7.04 -21.68 -11.57
CA SER A 148 5.63 -22.05 -11.51
C SER A 148 4.94 -21.41 -10.30
N VAL A 149 3.61 -21.44 -10.27
CA VAL A 149 2.87 -20.98 -9.08
C VAL A 149 3.22 -21.87 -7.88
N GLU A 150 3.40 -23.17 -8.11
CA GLU A 150 3.78 -24.15 -7.10
C GLU A 150 5.17 -23.87 -6.52
N GLU A 151 6.14 -23.52 -7.38
CA GLU A 151 7.49 -23.13 -6.96
C GLU A 151 7.45 -21.85 -6.12
N ILE A 152 6.66 -20.85 -6.54
CA ILE A 152 6.50 -19.60 -5.78
C ILE A 152 5.86 -19.87 -4.41
N ARG A 153 4.88 -20.78 -4.32
CA ARG A 153 4.26 -21.16 -3.05
C ARG A 153 5.19 -21.92 -2.11
N ALA A 154 6.26 -22.53 -2.62
CA ALA A 154 7.19 -23.35 -1.86
C ALA A 154 8.40 -22.58 -1.32
N LEU A 155 8.56 -21.30 -1.68
CA LEU A 155 9.57 -20.39 -1.13
C LEU A 155 9.22 -19.97 0.31
#